data_AF-A0A957DX18-F1
#
_entry.id   AF-A0A957DX18-F1
#
_cell.length_a   1.000
_cell.length_b   1.000
_cell.length_c   1.000
_cell.angle_alpha   90.00
_cell.angle_beta   90.00
_cell.angle_gamma   90.00
#
_symmetry.space_group_name_H-M   'P 1'
#
loop_
_entity.id
_entity.type
_entity.pdbx_description
1 polymer ?
#
loop_
_entity_poly.entity_id
_entity_poly.type
_entity_poly.pdbx_seq_one_letter_code
_entity_poly.pdbx_strand_id
1 'polypeptide(L)'
;LAIALMAGMLYQSRFVLPLREYQGAVAQLEAVAQSLDPEAILVFNEPATATFSDTFGPPLKFMYGHDVITIREDDPTFLSWLQMKAQEEKRPLQLITVEPVSPMLEDYFVLEPTAFVPSRFTHLQSSFTQFPSVIATAYYGLEIYTLTQSTVEAAQEPLFVDVGSLDSAYIEAGFYGKEPLPGPITMRWTTGDATLEMPDTPASGYQIEVQAKTSRPDGVPERVVTVWLDAQEVAQFTPTESWETYSFFVDLGEETAVSELSFHIETFNPAQLKINSDTRDLGFLLDWVQITPISD
;
A
#
# COMPACT_ATOMS: atom_id res chain seq x y z
N LEU A 1 28.93 -37.23 -23.91
CA LEU A 1 28.96 -35.80 -23.55
C LEU A 1 27.90 -34.99 -24.29
N ALA A 2 27.92 -34.94 -25.64
CA ALA A 2 26.95 -34.16 -26.42
C ALA A 2 25.47 -34.50 -26.13
N ILE A 3 25.11 -35.78 -26.04
CA ILE A 3 23.74 -36.21 -25.72
C ILE A 3 23.31 -35.75 -24.31
N ALA A 4 24.19 -35.86 -23.32
CA ALA A 4 23.91 -35.41 -21.96
C ALA A 4 23.75 -33.89 -21.89
N LEU A 5 24.55 -33.14 -22.66
CA LEU A 5 24.44 -31.69 -22.77
C LEU A 5 23.13 -31.28 -23.46
N MET A 6 22.75 -31.94 -24.56
CA MET A 6 21.46 -31.70 -25.22
C MET A 6 20.27 -32.03 -24.30
N ALA A 7 20.32 -33.15 -23.58
CA ALA A 7 19.30 -33.51 -22.61
C ALA A 7 19.21 -32.48 -21.46
N GLY A 8 20.35 -31.99 -20.98
CA GLY A 8 20.42 -30.92 -19.98
C GLY A 8 19.81 -29.61 -20.48
N MET A 9 20.13 -29.18 -21.71
CA MET A 9 19.57 -27.98 -22.32
C MET A 9 18.05 -28.10 -22.55
N LEU A 10 17.57 -29.26 -23.01
CA LEU A 10 16.13 -29.52 -23.16
C LEU A 10 15.39 -29.54 -21.81
N TYR A 11 16.04 -30.07 -20.77
CA TYR A 11 15.48 -30.06 -19.42
C TYR A 11 15.40 -28.63 -18.87
N GLN A 12 16.40 -27.79 -19.12
CA GLN A 12 16.38 -26.38 -18.71
C GLN A 12 15.40 -25.55 -19.53
N SER A 13 15.27 -25.83 -20.83
CA SER A 13 14.37 -25.08 -21.72
C SER A 13 12.90 -25.19 -21.33
N ARG A 14 12.52 -26.22 -20.55
CA ARG A 14 11.13 -26.37 -20.06
C ARG A 14 10.66 -25.20 -19.18
N PHE A 15 11.59 -24.45 -18.59
CA PHE A 15 11.25 -23.27 -17.78
C PHE A 15 11.20 -21.98 -18.59
N VAL A 16 12.02 -21.90 -19.66
CA VAL A 16 12.16 -20.69 -20.48
C VAL A 16 11.18 -20.67 -21.65
N LEU A 17 11.00 -21.80 -22.35
CA LEU A 17 10.16 -21.85 -23.56
C LEU A 17 8.67 -21.55 -23.34
N PRO A 18 8.01 -22.00 -22.25
CA PRO A 18 6.61 -21.65 -22.04
C PRO A 18 6.43 -20.23 -21.49
N LEU A 19 7.50 -19.61 -20.96
CA LEU A 19 7.42 -18.29 -20.36
C LEU A 19 7.20 -17.23 -21.45
N ARG A 20 6.12 -16.47 -21.30
CA ARG A 20 5.90 -15.21 -22.01
C ARG A 20 6.08 -14.11 -20.98
N GLU A 21 7.30 -13.60 -20.89
CA GLU A 21 7.60 -12.49 -19.98
C GLU A 21 6.66 -11.33 -20.28
N TYR A 22 6.16 -10.69 -19.22
CA TYR A 22 5.28 -9.54 -19.31
C TYR A 22 3.97 -9.81 -20.08
N GLN A 23 3.51 -11.07 -20.15
CA GLN A 23 2.20 -11.36 -20.72
C GLN A 23 1.11 -10.56 -20.01
N GLY A 24 0.37 -9.76 -20.79
CA GLY A 24 -0.68 -8.88 -20.27
C GLY A 24 -0.19 -7.52 -19.76
N ALA A 25 1.11 -7.22 -19.80
CA ALA A 25 1.63 -5.94 -19.33
C ALA A 25 1.06 -4.73 -20.09
N VAL A 26 0.83 -4.86 -21.40
CA VAL A 26 0.21 -3.79 -22.20
C VAL A 26 -1.22 -3.52 -21.72
N ALA A 27 -2.02 -4.56 -21.47
CA ALA A 27 -3.39 -4.41 -20.98
C ALA A 27 -3.43 -3.84 -19.56
N GLN A 28 -2.45 -4.20 -18.72
CA GLN A 28 -2.31 -3.62 -17.38
C GLN A 28 -1.91 -2.14 -17.44
N LEU A 29 -0.95 -1.80 -18.31
CA LEU A 29 -0.56 -0.40 -18.53
C LEU A 29 -1.73 0.43 -19.08
N GLU A 30 -2.54 -0.15 -19.98
CA GLU A 30 -3.77 0.48 -20.46
C GLU A 30 -4.78 0.69 -19.33
N ALA A 31 -4.95 -0.28 -18.42
CA ALA A 31 -5.80 -0.13 -17.25
C ALA A 31 -5.32 1.01 -16.33
N VAL A 32 -4.00 1.13 -16.12
CA VAL A 32 -3.41 2.27 -15.39
C VAL A 32 -3.75 3.58 -16.09
N ALA A 33 -3.49 3.69 -17.39
CA ALA A 33 -3.76 4.90 -18.16
C ALA A 33 -5.24 5.30 -18.14
N GLN A 34 -6.17 4.34 -18.15
CA GLN A 34 -7.61 4.59 -18.05
C GLN A 34 -8.05 5.10 -16.67
N SER A 35 -7.25 4.85 -15.62
CA SER A 35 -7.51 5.36 -14.26
C SER A 35 -6.90 6.73 -13.99
N LEU A 36 -6.08 7.26 -14.90
CA LEU A 36 -5.44 8.57 -14.78
C LEU A 36 -6.30 9.66 -15.40
N ASP A 37 -6.20 10.88 -14.87
CA ASP A 37 -6.76 12.06 -15.53
C ASP A 37 -5.93 12.34 -16.80
N PRO A 38 -6.55 12.43 -18.00
CA PRO A 38 -5.84 12.59 -19.26
C PRO A 38 -4.89 13.79 -19.33
N GLU A 39 -5.17 14.84 -18.55
CA GLU A 39 -4.39 16.09 -18.54
C GLU A 39 -3.42 16.16 -17.35
N ALA A 40 -3.40 15.16 -16.46
CA ALA A 40 -2.55 15.18 -15.28
C ALA A 40 -1.06 15.20 -15.62
N ILE A 41 -0.32 15.90 -14.76
CA ILE A 41 1.12 15.70 -14.59
C ILE A 41 1.28 14.56 -13.58
N LEU A 42 1.94 13.49 -14.02
CA LEU A 42 2.16 12.30 -13.21
C LEU A 42 3.42 12.49 -12.37
N VAL A 43 3.28 12.26 -11.08
CA VAL A 43 4.35 12.34 -10.10
C VAL A 43 4.65 10.92 -9.63
N PHE A 44 5.93 10.54 -9.65
CA PHE A 44 6.43 9.35 -8.98
C PHE A 44 7.31 9.79 -7.82
N ASN A 45 7.11 9.22 -6.65
CA ASN A 45 7.98 9.40 -5.49
C ASN A 45 8.60 8.06 -5.15
N GLU A 46 9.91 7.94 -5.36
CA GLU A 46 10.62 6.69 -5.17
C GLU A 46 12.07 7.00 -4.73
N PRO A 47 12.72 6.13 -3.96
CA PRO A 47 14.11 6.34 -3.59
C PRO A 47 15.02 6.32 -4.83
N ALA A 48 16.20 6.94 -4.75
CA ALA A 48 17.13 7.03 -5.89
C ALA A 48 17.58 5.67 -6.47
N THR A 49 17.43 4.58 -5.71
CA THR A 49 17.73 3.21 -6.12
C THR A 49 16.57 2.48 -6.79
N ALA A 50 15.35 3.01 -6.67
CA ALA A 50 14.17 2.45 -7.33
C ALA A 50 14.18 2.78 -8.83
N THR A 51 13.58 1.87 -9.60
CA THR A 51 13.48 1.96 -11.07
C THR A 51 12.03 1.80 -11.52
N PHE A 52 11.09 2.00 -10.61
CA PHE A 52 9.67 1.82 -10.87
C PHE A 52 9.19 2.91 -11.84
N SER A 53 9.53 4.18 -11.59
CA SER A 53 9.22 5.27 -12.51
C SER A 53 9.89 5.11 -13.88
N ASP A 54 11.08 4.52 -13.95
CA ASP A 54 11.76 4.24 -15.23
C ASP A 54 11.04 3.16 -16.06
N THR A 55 10.28 2.29 -15.39
CA THR A 55 9.51 1.21 -16.02
C THR A 55 8.15 1.72 -16.52
N PHE A 56 7.44 2.53 -15.71
CA PHE A 56 6.07 2.98 -16.02
C PHE A 56 6.00 4.37 -16.66
N GLY A 57 6.93 5.26 -16.32
CA GLY A 57 6.95 6.64 -16.78
C GLY A 57 7.07 6.79 -18.30
N PRO A 58 8.10 6.20 -18.97
CA PRO A 58 8.25 6.36 -20.41
C PRO A 58 7.05 5.84 -21.23
N PRO A 59 6.47 4.67 -20.94
CA PRO A 59 5.24 4.25 -21.61
C PRO A 59 4.07 5.22 -21.39
N LEU A 60 3.84 5.67 -20.15
CA LEU A 60 2.76 6.64 -19.85
C LEU A 60 2.95 7.96 -20.62
N LYS A 61 4.19 8.44 -20.73
CA LYS A 61 4.52 9.63 -21.52
C LYS A 61 4.37 9.44 -23.02
N PHE A 62 5.03 8.43 -23.59
CA PHE A 62 5.15 8.31 -25.04
C PHE A 62 3.94 7.63 -25.70
N MET A 63 3.19 6.81 -24.97
CA MET A 63 2.00 6.14 -25.51
C MET A 63 0.72 6.89 -25.18
N TYR A 64 0.63 7.52 -24.00
CA TYR A 64 -0.62 8.14 -23.51
C TYR A 64 -0.52 9.67 -23.37
N GLY A 65 0.66 10.27 -23.55
CA GLY A 65 0.81 11.72 -23.66
C GLY A 65 0.96 12.47 -22.33
N HIS A 66 1.10 11.76 -21.21
CA HIS A 66 1.28 12.41 -19.91
C HIS A 66 2.66 13.08 -19.77
N ASP A 67 2.71 14.19 -19.05
CA ASP A 67 3.97 14.65 -18.50
C ASP A 67 4.29 13.87 -17.24
N VAL A 68 5.53 13.41 -17.14
CA VAL A 68 6.00 12.54 -16.05
C VAL A 68 7.15 13.21 -15.34
N ILE A 69 7.04 13.27 -14.01
CA ILE A 69 8.04 13.79 -13.08
C ILE A 69 8.34 12.71 -12.05
N THR A 70 9.62 12.51 -11.78
CA THR A 70 10.08 11.61 -10.72
C THR A 70 10.83 12.42 -9.67
N ILE A 71 10.41 12.28 -8.42
CA ILE A 71 11.03 12.86 -7.23
C ILE A 71 11.81 11.75 -6.54
N ARG A 72 13.14 11.86 -6.56
CA ARG A 72 14.09 10.91 -5.95
C ARG A 72 14.86 11.47 -4.77
N GLU A 73 14.78 12.78 -4.58
CA GLU A 73 15.43 13.52 -3.52
C GLU A 73 14.41 14.49 -2.94
N ASP A 74 14.45 14.66 -1.63
CA ASP A 74 13.57 15.56 -0.92
C ASP A 74 14.05 17.01 -1.11
N ASP A 75 13.48 17.70 -2.10
CA ASP A 75 13.71 19.13 -2.36
C ASP A 75 12.40 19.94 -2.23
N PRO A 76 12.19 20.66 -1.12
CA PRO A 76 11.00 21.48 -0.91
C PRO A 76 10.85 22.61 -1.93
N THR A 77 11.96 23.09 -2.50
CA THR A 77 11.95 24.13 -3.54
C THR A 77 11.35 23.59 -4.83
N PHE A 78 11.67 22.33 -5.15
CA PHE A 78 11.13 21.65 -6.31
C PHE A 78 9.62 21.40 -6.17
N LEU A 79 9.16 20.95 -5.01
CA LEU A 79 7.72 20.76 -4.76
C LEU A 79 6.92 22.06 -4.90
N SER A 80 7.44 23.15 -4.33
CA SER A 80 6.83 24.48 -4.44
C SER A 80 6.75 24.94 -5.90
N TRP A 81 7.81 24.71 -6.68
CA TRP A 81 7.81 24.99 -8.12
C TRP A 81 6.79 24.13 -8.88
N LEU A 82 6.72 22.83 -8.57
CA LEU A 82 5.81 21.89 -9.21
C LEU A 82 4.34 22.29 -8.99
N GLN A 83 4.00 22.64 -7.76
CA GLN A 83 2.67 23.14 -7.39
C GLN A 83 2.30 24.41 -8.17
N MET A 84 3.20 25.41 -8.18
CA MET A 84 3.01 26.64 -8.94
C MET A 84 2.84 26.36 -10.44
N LYS A 85 3.65 25.46 -10.99
CA LYS A 85 3.64 25.08 -12.40
C LYS A 85 2.32 24.43 -12.79
N ALA A 86 1.86 23.46 -12.00
CA ALA A 86 0.58 22.78 -12.21
C ALA A 86 -0.60 23.76 -12.13
N GLN A 87 -0.57 24.69 -11.17
CA GLN A 87 -1.60 25.73 -11.02
C GLN A 87 -1.62 26.70 -12.20
N GLU A 88 -0.47 27.15 -12.69
CA GLU A 88 -0.36 28.04 -13.86
C GLU A 88 -0.91 27.36 -15.13
N GLU A 89 -0.59 26.08 -15.33
CA GLU A 89 -1.07 25.30 -16.47
C GLU A 89 -2.51 24.79 -16.30
N LYS A 90 -3.09 24.93 -15.09
CA LYS A 90 -4.40 24.39 -14.71
C LYS A 90 -4.50 22.88 -14.92
N ARG A 91 -3.44 22.16 -14.58
CA ARG A 91 -3.35 20.72 -14.72
C ARG A 91 -3.36 20.06 -13.35
N PRO A 92 -4.07 18.93 -13.17
CA PRO A 92 -4.02 18.20 -11.92
C PRO A 92 -2.65 17.54 -11.74
N LEU A 93 -2.26 17.35 -10.49
CA LEU A 93 -1.11 16.53 -10.11
C LEU A 93 -1.65 15.17 -9.64
N GLN A 94 -1.12 14.08 -10.19
CA GLN A 94 -1.47 12.73 -9.73
C GLN A 94 -0.21 11.96 -9.34
N LEU A 95 -0.16 11.50 -8.10
CA LEU A 95 0.89 10.63 -7.59
C LEU A 95 0.58 9.18 -7.96
N ILE A 96 1.57 8.46 -8.49
CA ILE A 96 1.53 7.01 -8.68
C ILE A 96 2.60 6.40 -7.76
N THR A 97 2.17 5.54 -6.84
CA THR A 97 3.07 4.88 -5.88
C THR A 97 2.79 3.37 -5.74
N VAL A 98 3.78 2.66 -5.22
CA VAL A 98 3.73 1.24 -4.80
C VAL A 98 4.31 1.04 -3.39
N GLU A 99 4.87 2.09 -2.82
CA GLU A 99 5.54 2.15 -1.52
C GLU A 99 4.94 3.29 -0.69
N PRO A 100 5.17 3.31 0.64
CA PRO A 100 4.78 4.43 1.49
C PRO A 100 5.25 5.76 0.90
N VAL A 101 4.40 6.78 1.04
CA VAL A 101 4.67 8.11 0.50
C VAL A 101 5.74 8.80 1.35
N SER A 102 6.63 9.59 0.72
CA SER A 102 7.58 10.41 1.49
C SER A 102 6.82 11.43 2.35
N PRO A 103 7.16 11.57 3.64
CA PRO A 103 6.55 12.59 4.53
C PRO A 103 6.64 14.01 3.96
N MET A 104 7.68 14.31 3.17
CA MET A 104 7.81 15.61 2.51
C MET A 104 6.66 15.87 1.53
N LEU A 105 6.11 14.85 0.85
CA LEU A 105 4.95 15.07 -0.02
C LEU A 105 3.69 15.38 0.78
N GLU A 106 3.51 14.73 1.92
CA GLU A 106 2.37 14.93 2.83
C GLU A 106 2.40 16.32 3.49
N ASP A 107 3.60 16.87 3.73
CA ASP A 107 3.77 18.25 4.20
C ASP A 107 3.27 19.31 3.19
N TYR A 108 3.25 19.00 1.89
CA TYR A 108 2.93 19.95 0.81
C TYR A 108 1.58 19.69 0.15
N PHE A 109 1.13 18.45 0.17
CA PHE A 109 -0.06 18.00 -0.54
C PHE A 109 -0.97 17.21 0.37
N VAL A 110 -2.27 17.39 0.18
CA VAL A 110 -3.26 16.43 0.64
C VAL A 110 -3.38 15.36 -0.44
N LEU A 111 -3.28 14.09 -0.02
CA LEU A 111 -3.36 12.94 -0.91
C LEU A 111 -4.78 12.41 -0.94
N GLU A 112 -5.51 12.70 -2.03
CA GLU A 112 -6.88 12.22 -2.21
C GLU A 112 -6.87 10.87 -2.96
N PRO A 113 -7.32 9.76 -2.35
CA PRO A 113 -7.35 8.46 -3.01
C PRO A 113 -8.18 8.50 -4.29
N THR A 114 -7.58 8.11 -5.42
CA THR A 114 -8.24 8.17 -6.73
C THR A 114 -8.52 6.78 -7.28
N ALA A 115 -7.51 5.92 -7.34
CA ALA A 115 -7.67 4.59 -7.91
C ALA A 115 -6.58 3.61 -7.45
N PHE A 116 -6.96 2.34 -7.33
CA PHE A 116 -6.04 1.24 -7.11
C PHE A 116 -6.03 0.31 -8.33
N VAL A 117 -4.86 0.10 -8.92
CA VAL A 117 -4.68 -0.74 -10.12
C VAL A 117 -3.79 -1.94 -9.80
N PRO A 118 -4.36 -3.11 -9.48
CA PRO A 118 -3.57 -4.30 -9.20
C PRO A 118 -2.88 -4.80 -10.47
N SER A 119 -1.55 -4.87 -10.41
CA SER A 119 -0.68 -5.29 -11.51
C SER A 119 0.06 -6.57 -11.15
N ARG A 120 0.14 -7.50 -12.10
CA ARG A 120 0.79 -8.82 -11.97
C ARG A 120 1.69 -9.07 -13.15
N PHE A 121 2.98 -9.25 -12.89
CA PHE A 121 3.96 -9.56 -13.93
C PHE A 121 4.63 -10.90 -13.64
N THR A 122 4.50 -11.81 -14.60
CA THR A 122 5.26 -13.04 -14.58
C THR A 122 6.65 -12.78 -15.13
N HIS A 123 7.68 -13.07 -14.33
CA HIS A 123 9.08 -12.96 -14.71
C HIS A 123 9.83 -14.23 -14.31
N LEU A 124 10.93 -14.51 -14.99
CA LEU A 124 11.83 -15.56 -14.56
C LEU A 124 12.68 -15.02 -13.40
N GLN A 125 12.72 -15.76 -12.28
CA GLN A 125 13.51 -15.33 -11.12
C GLN A 125 14.97 -15.14 -11.53
N SER A 126 15.47 -13.91 -11.45
CA SER A 126 16.88 -13.63 -11.69
C SER A 126 17.70 -14.04 -10.48
N SER A 127 18.68 -14.92 -10.67
CA SER A 127 19.63 -15.30 -9.63
C SER A 127 21.05 -15.25 -10.19
N PHE A 128 21.98 -14.73 -9.40
CA PHE A 128 23.39 -14.65 -9.80
C PHE A 128 24.11 -16.02 -9.75
N THR A 129 23.60 -16.97 -8.97
CA THR A 129 24.32 -18.20 -8.59
C THR A 129 23.69 -19.47 -9.13
N GLN A 130 22.46 -19.43 -9.61
CA GLN A 130 21.70 -20.59 -10.08
C GLN A 130 21.04 -20.31 -11.42
N PHE A 131 20.90 -21.37 -12.23
CA PHE A 131 20.12 -21.27 -13.45
C PHE A 131 18.67 -20.91 -13.09
N PRO A 132 18.08 -19.89 -13.73
CA PRO A 132 16.76 -19.42 -13.36
C PRO A 132 15.71 -20.48 -13.72
N SER A 133 15.17 -21.14 -12.71
CA SER A 133 14.25 -22.28 -12.85
C SER A 133 12.90 -22.06 -12.17
N VAL A 134 12.66 -20.84 -11.69
CA VAL A 134 11.43 -20.46 -11.00
C VAL A 134 10.77 -19.34 -11.80
N ILE A 135 9.52 -19.57 -12.18
CA ILE A 135 8.65 -18.53 -12.71
C ILE A 135 8.02 -17.84 -11.50
N ALA A 136 8.35 -16.58 -11.30
CA ALA A 136 7.81 -15.76 -10.22
C ALA A 136 6.72 -14.83 -10.78
N THR A 137 5.72 -14.54 -9.95
CA THR A 137 4.74 -13.48 -10.23
C THR A 137 5.02 -12.35 -9.27
N ALA A 138 5.46 -11.20 -9.79
CA ALA A 138 5.49 -9.96 -9.04
C ALA A 138 4.08 -9.38 -8.98
N TYR A 139 3.65 -8.96 -7.80
CA TYR A 139 2.42 -8.21 -7.59
C TYR A 139 2.78 -6.78 -7.21
N TYR A 140 2.20 -5.81 -7.92
CA TYR A 140 2.30 -4.40 -7.59
C TYR A 140 0.87 -3.87 -7.45
N GLY A 141 0.52 -3.38 -6.27
CA GLY A 141 -0.70 -2.61 -6.09
C GLY A 141 -0.37 -1.16 -6.41
N LEU A 142 -0.70 -0.70 -7.62
CA LEU A 142 -0.44 0.70 -7.99
C LEU A 142 -1.52 1.56 -7.36
N GLU A 143 -1.09 2.52 -6.56
CA GLU A 143 -1.98 3.50 -5.94
C GLU A 143 -1.85 4.83 -6.66
N ILE A 144 -3.00 5.42 -6.94
CA ILE A 144 -3.12 6.69 -7.62
C ILE A 144 -3.81 7.65 -6.65
N TYR A 145 -3.11 8.74 -6.32
CA TYR A 145 -3.63 9.83 -5.49
C TYR A 145 -3.68 11.11 -6.30
N THR A 146 -4.73 11.89 -6.12
CA THR A 146 -4.76 13.28 -6.60
C THR A 146 -4.11 14.15 -5.53
N LEU A 147 -3.11 14.93 -5.93
CA LEU A 147 -2.40 15.83 -5.03
C LEU A 147 -3.11 17.19 -5.02
N THR A 148 -3.81 17.49 -3.93
CA THR A 148 -4.45 18.78 -3.72
C THR A 148 -3.64 19.62 -2.74
N GLN A 149 -3.87 20.93 -2.74
CA GLN A 149 -3.17 21.80 -1.80
C GLN A 149 -3.75 21.57 -0.41
N SER A 150 -2.87 21.49 0.60
CA SER A 150 -3.31 21.50 2.00
C SER A 150 -3.97 22.83 2.32
N THR A 151 -5.30 22.87 2.17
CA THR A 151 -6.12 23.96 2.71
C THR A 151 -6.54 23.56 4.11
N VAL A 152 -6.21 24.41 5.09
CA VAL A 152 -6.40 24.24 6.54
C VAL A 152 -7.87 24.06 6.97
N GLU A 153 -8.80 23.95 6.03
CA GLU A 153 -10.24 23.87 6.27
C GLU A 153 -10.80 22.58 5.66
N ALA A 154 -10.15 21.45 5.95
CA ALA A 154 -10.77 20.15 5.72
C ALA A 154 -11.93 20.00 6.70
N ALA A 155 -13.14 19.81 6.18
CA ALA A 155 -14.30 19.50 7.00
C ALA A 155 -14.04 18.22 7.83
N GLN A 156 -14.71 18.09 8.98
CA GLN A 156 -14.75 16.87 9.80
C GLN A 156 -15.46 15.73 9.03
N GLU A 157 -14.86 15.25 7.96
CA GLU A 157 -15.37 14.11 7.20
C GLU A 157 -14.90 12.80 7.84
N PRO A 158 -15.70 11.73 7.73
CA PRO A 158 -15.23 10.41 8.07
C PRO A 158 -13.99 10.04 7.25
N LEU A 159 -12.90 9.69 7.92
CA LEU A 159 -11.72 9.11 7.28
C LEU A 159 -11.98 7.62 7.02
N PHE A 160 -11.74 7.16 5.79
CA PHE A 160 -11.78 5.76 5.43
C PHE A 160 -10.44 5.35 4.82
N VAL A 161 -9.76 4.40 5.46
CA VAL A 161 -8.49 3.84 5.00
C VAL A 161 -8.70 2.39 4.59
N ASP A 162 -8.56 2.11 3.29
CA ASP A 162 -8.58 0.77 2.72
C ASP A 162 -7.17 0.15 2.78
N VAL A 163 -6.93 -0.67 3.80
CA VAL A 163 -5.66 -1.34 4.07
C VAL A 163 -5.49 -2.52 3.11
N GLY A 164 -4.43 -2.47 2.33
CA GLY A 164 -4.14 -3.42 1.25
C GLY A 164 -4.42 -2.85 -0.14
N SER A 165 -5.04 -1.67 -0.25
CA SER A 165 -5.13 -0.92 -1.50
C SER A 165 -4.58 0.51 -1.39
N LEU A 166 -5.41 1.52 -1.11
CA LEU A 166 -5.10 2.96 -1.09
C LEU A 166 -4.62 3.41 0.30
N ASP A 167 -3.61 2.73 0.84
CA ASP A 167 -3.13 2.90 2.21
C ASP A 167 -1.74 3.52 2.33
N SER A 168 -1.02 3.74 1.23
CA SER A 168 0.37 4.18 1.29
C SER A 168 0.55 5.60 1.83
N ALA A 169 -0.50 6.43 1.81
CA ALA A 169 -0.55 7.76 2.42
C ALA A 169 -0.90 7.74 3.91
N TYR A 170 -1.19 6.56 4.48
CA TYR A 170 -1.63 6.42 5.87
C TYR A 170 -0.79 5.40 6.63
N ILE A 171 -0.01 4.54 5.97
CA ILE A 171 0.82 3.55 6.65
C ILE A 171 2.14 4.19 7.08
N GLU A 172 2.34 4.31 8.39
CA GLU A 172 3.63 4.70 8.96
C GLU A 172 4.53 3.49 9.17
N ALA A 173 4.04 2.47 9.89
CA ALA A 173 4.87 1.33 10.29
C ALA A 173 4.07 0.06 10.60
N GLY A 174 4.78 -1.08 10.63
CA GLY A 174 4.24 -2.29 11.25
C GLY A 174 3.26 -3.10 10.39
N PHE A 175 3.29 -2.90 9.08
CA PHE A 175 2.54 -3.70 8.11
C PHE A 175 3.47 -4.45 7.15
N TYR A 176 3.14 -5.70 6.86
CA TYR A 176 3.76 -6.41 5.75
C TYR A 176 3.23 -5.91 4.40
N GLY A 177 3.94 -6.27 3.32
CA GLY A 177 3.54 -5.91 1.96
C GLY A 177 2.15 -6.44 1.58
N LYS A 178 1.49 -5.75 0.64
CA LYS A 178 0.18 -6.14 0.10
C LYS A 178 0.22 -7.56 -0.46
N GLU A 179 -0.77 -8.37 -0.10
CA GLU A 179 -0.90 -9.74 -0.61
C GLU A 179 -2.10 -9.86 -1.56
N PRO A 180 -1.95 -10.56 -2.70
CA PRO A 180 -3.08 -10.79 -3.58
C PRO A 180 -4.05 -11.79 -2.95
N LEU A 181 -5.24 -11.33 -2.56
CA LEU A 181 -6.33 -12.21 -2.13
C LEU A 181 -7.34 -12.49 -3.26
N PRO A 182 -8.07 -13.61 -3.19
CA PRO A 182 -9.23 -13.83 -4.04
C PRO A 182 -10.40 -12.92 -3.63
N GLY A 183 -11.07 -12.32 -4.61
CA GLY A 183 -12.25 -11.49 -4.38
C GLY A 183 -11.92 -10.01 -4.22
N PRO A 184 -12.85 -9.21 -3.65
CA PRO A 184 -12.70 -7.77 -3.50
C PRO A 184 -11.88 -7.36 -2.27
N ILE A 185 -11.53 -8.32 -1.40
CA ILE A 185 -10.89 -8.04 -0.11
C ILE A 185 -9.44 -7.63 -0.35
N THR A 186 -9.12 -6.46 0.18
CA THR A 186 -7.78 -5.89 0.34
C THR A 186 -7.39 -6.10 1.80
N MET A 187 -6.12 -6.42 2.05
CA MET A 187 -5.64 -6.50 3.42
C MET A 187 -4.13 -6.39 3.50
N ARG A 188 -3.65 -6.15 4.71
CA ARG A 188 -2.28 -6.42 5.12
C ARG A 188 -2.22 -7.23 6.40
N TRP A 189 -1.19 -8.05 6.49
CA TRP A 189 -0.75 -8.59 7.78
C TRP A 189 -0.10 -7.49 8.60
N THR A 190 -0.55 -7.32 9.84
CA THR A 190 0.17 -6.51 10.83
C THR A 190 1.38 -7.27 11.37
N THR A 191 2.36 -6.54 11.90
CA THR A 191 3.36 -7.09 12.81
C THR A 191 2.80 -7.12 14.24
N GLY A 192 3.66 -7.05 15.27
CA GLY A 192 3.21 -6.92 16.66
C GLY A 192 2.72 -5.52 17.01
N ASP A 193 3.23 -4.52 16.31
CA ASP A 193 2.82 -3.13 16.39
C ASP A 193 2.51 -2.69 14.96
N ALA A 194 1.44 -1.94 14.76
CA ALA A 194 1.07 -1.41 13.45
C ALA A 194 0.42 -0.04 13.61
N THR A 195 0.86 0.92 12.81
CA THR A 195 0.53 2.33 13.01
C THR A 195 0.06 2.95 11.70
N LEU A 196 -1.11 3.58 11.78
CA LEU A 196 -1.65 4.41 10.73
C LEU A 196 -1.54 5.88 11.14
N GLU A 197 -0.96 6.69 10.26
CA GLU A 197 -1.00 8.14 10.32
C GLU A 197 -2.33 8.64 9.74
N MET A 198 -2.87 9.68 10.37
CA MET A 198 -4.17 10.23 10.08
C MET A 198 -4.04 11.74 9.91
N PRO A 199 -4.83 12.35 9.01
CA PRO A 199 -4.94 13.80 8.99
C PRO A 199 -5.46 14.30 10.35
N ASP A 200 -4.81 15.33 10.90
CA ASP A 200 -5.23 16.00 12.13
C ASP A 200 -6.70 16.44 12.01
N THR A 201 -7.60 15.70 12.65
CA THR A 201 -9.05 15.94 12.54
C THR A 201 -9.62 16.23 13.93
N PRO A 202 -9.55 17.46 14.47
CA PRO A 202 -9.98 17.74 15.84
C PRO A 202 -11.46 17.43 16.08
N ALA A 203 -11.76 16.66 17.13
CA ALA A 203 -13.12 16.40 17.61
C ALA A 203 -13.13 16.09 19.12
N SER A 204 -14.29 16.21 19.76
CA SER A 204 -14.49 15.81 21.16
C SER A 204 -14.62 14.29 21.32
N GLY A 205 -15.00 13.59 20.27
CA GLY A 205 -15.04 12.13 20.23
C GLY A 205 -15.05 11.56 18.81
N TYR A 206 -14.84 10.25 18.73
CA TYR A 206 -14.75 9.50 17.46
C TYR A 206 -15.49 8.16 17.58
N GLN A 207 -16.15 7.77 16.49
CA GLN A 207 -16.51 6.37 16.25
C GLN A 207 -15.44 5.76 15.35
N ILE A 208 -14.77 4.73 15.84
CA ILE A 208 -13.75 4.01 15.09
C ILE A 208 -14.29 2.62 14.78
N GLU A 209 -14.19 2.23 13.53
CA GLU A 209 -14.59 0.93 13.01
C GLU A 209 -13.41 0.27 12.32
N VAL A 210 -13.18 -1.00 12.62
CA VAL A 210 -12.02 -1.76 12.14
C VAL A 210 -12.52 -3.08 11.59
N GLN A 211 -12.28 -3.38 10.31
CA GLN A 211 -12.53 -4.70 9.76
C GLN A 211 -11.28 -5.56 9.80
N ALA A 212 -11.35 -6.63 10.58
CA ALA A 212 -10.20 -7.45 10.89
C ALA A 212 -10.56 -8.93 10.99
N LYS A 213 -9.54 -9.78 10.88
CA LYS A 213 -9.60 -11.19 11.24
C LYS A 213 -8.24 -11.70 11.72
N THR A 214 -8.21 -12.91 12.24
CA THR A 214 -6.97 -13.67 12.50
C THR A 214 -6.86 -14.85 11.55
N SER A 215 -5.65 -15.39 11.41
CA SER A 215 -5.44 -16.73 10.84
C SER A 215 -4.42 -17.51 11.66
N ARG A 216 -4.50 -17.34 13.00
CA ARG A 216 -3.77 -18.18 13.93
C ARG A 216 -4.20 -19.64 13.73
N PRO A 217 -3.25 -20.57 13.70
CA PRO A 217 -3.53 -21.99 13.51
C PRO A 217 -4.10 -22.61 14.78
N ASP A 218 -4.77 -23.77 14.62
CA ASP A 218 -5.28 -24.57 15.74
C ASP A 218 -4.23 -24.78 16.83
N GLY A 219 -4.60 -24.54 18.08
CA GLY A 219 -3.73 -24.72 19.24
C GLY A 219 -2.79 -23.55 19.54
N VAL A 220 -2.75 -22.52 18.69
CA VAL A 220 -2.15 -21.22 19.05
C VAL A 220 -3.24 -20.36 19.72
N PRO A 221 -3.01 -19.86 20.95
CA PRO A 221 -4.00 -19.02 21.62
C PRO A 221 -4.36 -17.78 20.80
N GLU A 222 -5.65 -17.45 20.80
CA GLU A 222 -6.13 -16.14 20.37
C GLU A 222 -5.48 -15.04 21.21
N ARG A 223 -5.29 -13.88 20.60
CA ARG A 223 -4.64 -12.73 21.23
C ARG A 223 -5.52 -11.51 21.08
N VAL A 224 -5.57 -10.72 22.14
CA VAL A 224 -6.26 -9.43 22.17
C VAL A 224 -5.42 -8.42 21.41
N VAL A 225 -6.05 -7.66 20.53
CA VAL A 225 -5.54 -6.44 19.92
C VAL A 225 -5.91 -5.28 20.83
N THR A 226 -4.92 -4.49 21.22
CA THR A 226 -5.13 -3.21 21.92
C THR A 226 -5.04 -2.08 20.92
N VAL A 227 -6.04 -1.20 20.91
CA VAL A 227 -6.11 -0.04 20.02
C VAL A 227 -5.73 1.21 20.80
N TRP A 228 -4.83 1.99 20.22
CA TRP A 228 -4.33 3.25 20.75
C TRP A 228 -4.65 4.37 19.79
N LEU A 229 -5.07 5.49 20.34
CA LEU A 229 -5.25 6.74 19.64
C LEU A 229 -4.18 7.69 20.19
N ASP A 230 -3.19 8.01 19.36
CA ASP A 230 -1.87 8.51 19.76
C ASP A 230 -1.27 7.65 20.90
N ALA A 231 -1.16 8.20 22.10
CA ALA A 231 -0.61 7.54 23.28
C ALA A 231 -1.66 7.09 24.31
N GLN A 232 -2.95 7.09 23.95
CA GLN A 232 -4.04 6.69 24.83
C GLN A 232 -4.69 5.38 24.36
N GLU A 233 -4.78 4.39 25.25
CA GLU A 233 -5.54 3.17 24.98
C GLU A 233 -7.03 3.48 24.93
N VAL A 234 -7.67 3.15 23.81
CA VAL A 234 -9.08 3.48 23.54
C VAL A 234 -9.99 2.26 23.44
N ALA A 235 -9.46 1.11 23.01
CA ALA A 235 -10.26 -0.10 22.86
C ALA A 235 -9.40 -1.38 22.89
N GLN A 236 -10.10 -2.51 23.03
CA GLN A 236 -9.53 -3.84 22.86
C GLN A 236 -10.52 -4.74 22.12
N PHE A 237 -10.03 -5.62 21.25
CA PHE A 237 -10.84 -6.64 20.59
C PHE A 237 -10.03 -7.91 20.32
N THR A 238 -10.71 -9.04 20.14
CA THR A 238 -10.08 -10.31 19.75
C THR A 238 -10.54 -10.67 18.33
N PRO A 239 -9.67 -10.57 17.30
CA PRO A 239 -10.06 -10.93 15.94
C PRO A 239 -10.44 -12.42 15.84
N THR A 240 -11.50 -12.73 15.11
CA THR A 240 -11.94 -14.12 14.85
C THR A 240 -11.41 -14.61 13.50
N GLU A 241 -11.64 -15.88 13.15
CA GLU A 241 -11.24 -16.42 11.83
C GLU A 241 -12.07 -15.85 10.65
N SER A 242 -13.18 -15.18 10.96
CA SER A 242 -14.04 -14.52 9.97
C SER A 242 -13.74 -13.03 9.92
N TRP A 243 -13.98 -12.41 8.77
CA TRP A 243 -13.96 -10.96 8.66
C TRP A 243 -15.12 -10.37 9.47
N GLU A 244 -14.77 -9.62 10.52
CA GLU A 244 -15.72 -8.96 11.40
C GLU A 244 -15.35 -7.48 11.54
N THR A 245 -16.37 -6.65 11.76
CA THR A 245 -16.19 -5.24 12.05
C THR A 245 -16.30 -5.01 13.55
N TYR A 246 -15.24 -4.46 14.13
CA TYR A 246 -15.16 -4.07 15.54
C TYR A 246 -15.39 -2.57 15.61
N SER A 247 -16.34 -2.13 16.44
CA SER A 247 -16.73 -0.72 16.57
C SER A 247 -16.58 -0.25 18.01
N PHE A 248 -15.99 0.93 18.19
CA PHE A 248 -15.75 1.54 19.48
C PHE A 248 -15.98 3.05 19.41
N PHE A 249 -16.50 3.59 20.51
CA PHE A 249 -16.69 5.01 20.72
C PHE A 249 -15.62 5.52 21.66
N VAL A 250 -14.96 6.60 21.25
CA VAL A 250 -13.89 7.26 22.00
C VAL A 250 -14.35 8.66 22.36
N ASP A 251 -14.37 8.98 23.64
CA ASP A 251 -14.60 10.33 24.16
C ASP A 251 -13.29 10.87 24.73
N LEU A 252 -12.82 11.99 24.17
CA LEU A 252 -11.61 12.66 24.60
C LEU A 252 -11.90 13.83 25.56
N GLY A 253 -13.17 14.19 25.76
CA GLY A 253 -13.64 15.23 26.68
C GLY A 253 -13.38 16.67 26.22
N GLU A 254 -12.33 16.91 25.45
CA GLU A 254 -12.03 18.19 24.80
C GLU A 254 -11.66 17.95 23.33
N GLU A 255 -11.91 18.94 22.45
CA GLU A 255 -11.49 18.87 21.05
C GLU A 255 -9.97 18.68 20.97
N THR A 256 -9.56 17.49 20.53
CA THR A 256 -8.15 17.10 20.45
C THR A 256 -7.88 16.63 19.03
N ALA A 257 -6.89 17.24 18.39
CA ALA A 257 -6.34 16.73 17.12
C ALA A 257 -5.65 15.40 17.41
N VAL A 258 -6.01 14.38 16.65
CA VAL A 258 -5.40 13.07 16.71
C VAL A 258 -4.73 12.79 15.38
N SER A 259 -3.50 12.32 15.45
CA SER A 259 -2.65 12.06 14.29
C SER A 259 -2.34 10.57 14.08
N GLU A 260 -2.47 9.74 15.11
CA GLU A 260 -2.00 8.36 15.05
C GLU A 260 -3.06 7.36 15.55
N LEU A 261 -3.28 6.29 14.79
CA LEU A 261 -4.03 5.11 15.22
C LEU A 261 -3.10 3.90 15.21
N SER A 262 -2.87 3.33 16.40
CA SER A 262 -1.93 2.24 16.61
C SER A 262 -2.63 0.97 17.11
N PHE A 263 -2.16 -0.18 16.64
CA PHE A 263 -2.63 -1.51 17.02
C PHE A 263 -1.48 -2.32 17.60
N HIS A 264 -1.70 -2.90 18.78
CA HIS A 264 -0.72 -3.78 19.44
C HIS A 264 -1.28 -5.19 19.63
N ILE A 265 -0.50 -6.21 19.26
CA ILE A 265 -0.83 -7.63 19.44
C ILE A 265 0.44 -8.48 19.62
N GLU A 266 0.38 -9.52 20.45
CA GLU A 266 1.43 -10.53 20.48
C GLU A 266 1.39 -11.38 19.20
N THR A 267 2.48 -11.45 18.43
CA THR A 267 2.52 -12.15 17.13
C THR A 267 2.58 -13.68 17.23
N PHE A 268 2.56 -14.36 16.08
CA PHE A 268 2.96 -15.77 15.92
C PHE A 268 3.81 -15.93 14.67
N ASN A 269 4.70 -16.93 14.66
CA ASN A 269 5.60 -17.19 13.54
C ASN A 269 5.32 -18.57 12.91
N PRO A 270 4.79 -18.64 11.66
CA PRO A 270 4.43 -19.91 11.04
C PRO A 270 5.59 -20.89 10.88
N ALA A 271 6.80 -20.42 10.57
CA ALA A 271 7.99 -21.27 10.44
C ALA A 271 8.44 -21.85 11.78
N GLN A 272 8.40 -21.07 12.87
CA GLN A 272 8.73 -21.57 14.22
C GLN A 272 7.72 -22.63 14.68
N LEU A 273 6.45 -22.46 14.30
CA LEU A 273 5.37 -23.43 14.52
C LEU A 273 5.43 -24.63 13.56
N LYS A 274 6.37 -24.65 12.60
CA LYS A 274 6.57 -25.71 11.60
C LYS A 274 5.36 -25.94 10.69
N ILE A 275 4.60 -24.88 10.41
CA ILE A 275 3.41 -24.94 9.54
C ILE A 275 3.82 -24.80 8.07
N ASN A 276 4.65 -23.81 7.78
CA ASN A 276 5.19 -23.55 6.44
C ASN A 276 6.56 -22.85 6.55
N SER A 277 7.07 -22.31 5.44
CA SER A 277 8.36 -21.61 5.39
C SER A 277 8.25 -20.09 5.60
N ASP A 278 7.08 -19.57 5.98
CA ASP A 278 6.88 -18.15 6.25
C ASP A 278 7.55 -17.78 7.57
N THR A 279 8.58 -16.93 7.49
CA THR A 279 9.41 -16.54 8.62
C THR A 279 8.94 -15.26 9.30
N ARG A 280 7.82 -14.68 8.86
CA ARG A 280 7.28 -13.43 9.41
C ARG A 280 6.66 -13.65 10.79
N ASP A 281 6.71 -12.61 11.62
CA ASP A 281 6.01 -12.54 12.89
C ASP A 281 4.66 -11.85 12.66
N LEU A 282 3.63 -12.67 12.48
CA LEU A 282 2.31 -12.23 12.05
C LEU A 282 1.43 -11.86 13.25
N GLY A 283 0.81 -10.68 13.21
CA GLY A 283 -0.17 -10.24 14.19
C GLY A 283 -1.58 -10.70 13.80
N PHE A 284 -2.34 -9.82 13.16
CA PHE A 284 -3.66 -10.06 12.61
C PHE A 284 -3.76 -9.49 11.18
N LEU A 285 -4.91 -9.71 10.54
CA LEU A 285 -5.23 -9.20 9.22
C LEU A 285 -6.15 -8.00 9.33
N LEU A 286 -5.75 -6.88 8.74
CA LEU A 286 -6.52 -5.64 8.69
C LEU A 286 -6.92 -5.36 7.23
N ASP A 287 -8.22 -5.15 7.00
CA ASP A 287 -8.82 -4.84 5.68
C ASP A 287 -9.08 -3.33 5.56
N TRP A 288 -9.83 -2.74 6.48
CA TRP A 288 -10.04 -1.29 6.48
C TRP A 288 -10.25 -0.74 7.88
N VAL A 289 -10.04 0.57 7.99
CA VAL A 289 -10.34 1.38 9.17
C VAL A 289 -11.22 2.55 8.73
N GLN A 290 -12.28 2.82 9.49
CA GLN A 290 -13.09 4.02 9.34
C GLN A 290 -13.11 4.80 10.65
N ILE A 291 -12.92 6.10 10.58
CA ILE A 291 -12.95 7.00 11.74
C ILE A 291 -13.93 8.11 11.43
N THR A 292 -14.96 8.22 12.25
CA THR A 292 -16.02 9.21 12.10
C THR A 292 -15.94 10.18 13.27
N PRO A 293 -15.55 11.45 13.04
CA PRO A 293 -15.66 12.49 14.06
C PRO A 293 -17.10 12.62 14.55
N ILE A 294 -17.27 12.80 15.85
CA ILE A 294 -18.57 13.01 16.47
C ILE A 294 -18.62 14.45 16.95
N SER A 295 -19.41 15.26 16.26
CA SER A 295 -19.69 16.64 16.67
C SER A 295 -20.87 16.65 17.64
N ASP A 296 -20.78 17.45 18.70
CA ASP A 296 -21.88 17.75 19.63
C ASP A 296 -23.02 18.57 18.98
#